data_AF-A0A3R8LD48-F1
#
_entry.id   AF-A0A3R8LD48-F1
#
_cell.length_a   1.000
_cell.length_b   1.000
_cell.length_c   1.000
_cell.angle_alpha   90.00
_cell.angle_beta   90.00
_cell.angle_gamma   90.00
#
_symmetry.space_group_name_H-M   'P 1'
#
loop_
_entity.id
_entity.type
_entity.pdbx_description
1 polymer ?
#
loop_
_entity_poly.entity_id
_entity_poly.type
_entity_poly.pdbx_seq_one_letter_code
_entity_poly.pdbx_strand_id
1 'polypeptide(L)'
;MSGNDVVWLPEVIVFAGLNGSGKSTITRMAKIGGEYINADINVARVNAREALGGHGVPEEKIRSRYDKALALIPKFVEICDILHIYDNTQEPFRIFKKRKDVYYRWSNQYWSNDDIKKLSGIAEYAN
;
A
#
# COMPACT_ATOMS: atom_id res chain seq x y z
N MET A 1 31.04 -16.15 20.48
CA MET A 1 30.95 -15.26 19.30
C MET A 1 30.68 -16.19 18.11
N SER A 2 29.62 -16.09 17.32
CA SER A 2 28.71 -15.00 16.97
C SER A 2 27.24 -15.41 17.12
N GLY A 3 26.40 -14.49 17.59
CA GLY A 3 24.95 -14.64 17.48
C GLY A 3 24.55 -14.61 16.01
N ASN A 4 23.57 -15.42 15.61
CA ASN A 4 22.89 -15.25 14.34
C ASN A 4 22.05 -13.97 14.44
N ASP A 5 22.66 -12.84 14.12
CA ASP A 5 21.94 -11.58 13.96
C ASP A 5 21.02 -11.74 12.76
N VAL A 6 19.74 -11.99 13.02
CA VAL A 6 18.70 -11.97 12.00
C VAL A 6 18.64 -10.54 11.47
N VAL A 7 19.18 -10.33 10.26
CA VAL A 7 19.06 -9.06 9.56
C VAL A 7 17.60 -8.92 9.10
N TRP A 8 16.84 -8.10 9.82
CA TRP A 8 15.49 -7.72 9.41
C TRP A 8 15.59 -6.78 8.22
N LEU A 9 15.31 -7.29 7.04
CA LEU A 9 15.19 -6.46 5.84
C LEU A 9 13.88 -5.65 5.94
N PRO A 10 13.89 -4.38 5.53
CA PRO A 10 12.66 -3.59 5.48
C PRO A 10 11.68 -4.21 4.48
N GLU A 11 10.51 -4.64 4.98
CA GLU A 11 9.40 -5.14 4.18
C GLU A 11 8.21 -4.18 4.30
N VAL A 12 7.69 -3.74 3.15
CA VAL A 12 6.47 -2.93 3.06
C VAL A 12 5.41 -3.71 2.28
N ILE A 13 4.20 -3.76 2.83
CA ILE A 13 3.04 -4.38 2.18
C ILE A 13 1.99 -3.28 1.95
N VAL A 14 1.79 -2.95 0.68
CA VAL A 14 0.80 -1.96 0.25
C VAL A 14 -0.45 -2.69 -0.24
N PHE A 15 -1.59 -2.29 0.30
CA PHE A 15 -2.91 -2.73 -0.14
C PHE A 15 -3.62 -1.56 -0.84
N ALA A 16 -3.60 -1.54 -2.17
CA ALA A 16 -4.24 -0.55 -3.03
C ALA A 16 -5.58 -1.07 -3.59
N GLY A 17 -6.48 -0.17 -4.00
CA GLY A 17 -7.79 -0.53 -4.58
C GLY A 17 -8.81 0.59 -4.41
N LEU A 18 -9.86 0.61 -5.23
CA LEU A 18 -10.93 1.62 -5.20
C LEU A 18 -11.66 1.68 -3.84
N ASN A 19 -12.19 2.85 -3.45
CA ASN A 19 -12.93 3.01 -2.18
C ASN A 19 -14.05 1.95 -2.04
N GLY A 20 -14.22 1.40 -0.84
CA GLY A 20 -15.24 0.36 -0.57
C GLY A 20 -14.88 -1.08 -0.93
N SER A 21 -13.71 -1.33 -1.52
CA SER A 21 -13.33 -2.67 -2.01
C SER A 21 -12.92 -3.73 -0.97
N GLY A 22 -13.07 -3.45 0.33
CA GLY A 22 -12.74 -4.45 1.37
C GLY A 22 -11.28 -4.47 1.86
N LYS A 23 -10.46 -3.46 1.50
CA LYS A 23 -9.10 -3.25 2.07
C LYS A 23 -9.07 -3.32 3.60
N SER A 24 -10.09 -2.81 4.29
CA SER A 24 -10.22 -2.85 5.77
C SER A 24 -10.54 -4.24 6.33
N THR A 25 -11.08 -5.15 5.51
CA THR A 25 -11.44 -6.51 5.92
C THR A 25 -10.24 -7.45 5.87
N ILE A 26 -9.41 -7.34 4.83
CA ILE A 26 -8.22 -8.19 4.68
C ILE A 26 -7.14 -7.87 5.72
N THR A 27 -7.06 -6.62 6.20
CA THR A 27 -6.10 -6.22 7.24
C THR A 27 -6.36 -6.87 8.60
N ARG A 28 -7.55 -7.42 8.86
CA ARG A 28 -7.82 -8.24 10.05
C ARG A 28 -7.23 -9.66 9.96
N MET A 29 -6.92 -10.13 8.75
CA MET A 29 -6.47 -11.50 8.49
C MET A 29 -4.95 -11.59 8.26
N ALA A 30 -4.33 -10.51 7.79
CA ALA A 30 -2.87 -10.43 7.67
C ALA A 30 -2.24 -10.14 9.05
N LYS A 31 -1.22 -10.91 9.46
CA LYS A 31 -0.31 -10.50 10.55
C LYS A 31 0.56 -9.35 10.05
N ILE A 32 0.01 -8.14 10.03
CA ILE A 32 0.71 -6.94 9.60
C ILE A 32 1.61 -6.48 10.75
N GLY A 33 2.93 -6.55 10.57
CA GLY A 33 3.92 -5.99 11.50
C GLY A 33 4.24 -4.50 11.28
N GLY A 34 3.58 -3.84 10.31
CA GLY A 34 3.81 -2.45 9.90
C GLY A 34 2.53 -1.58 9.85
N GLU A 35 2.65 -0.34 9.38
CA GLU A 35 1.54 0.63 9.35
C GLU A 35 0.60 0.43 8.15
N TYR A 36 -0.70 0.37 8.41
CA TYR A 36 -1.76 0.29 7.39
C TYR A 36 -2.45 1.64 7.19
N ILE A 37 -2.47 2.14 5.95
CA ILE A 37 -3.00 3.46 5.59
C ILE A 37 -4.08 3.33 4.51
N ASN A 38 -5.29 3.82 4.78
CA ASN A 38 -6.43 3.86 3.86
C ASN A 38 -7.21 5.16 4.04
N ALA A 39 -7.54 5.83 2.93
CA ALA A 39 -8.28 7.10 2.94
C ALA A 39 -9.62 7.01 3.67
N ASP A 40 -10.45 6.01 3.38
CA ASP A 40 -11.79 5.86 3.98
C ASP A 40 -11.70 5.56 5.48
N ILE A 41 -10.68 4.81 5.91
CA ILE A 41 -10.41 4.59 7.34
C ILE A 41 -10.01 5.90 8.01
N ASN A 42 -9.20 6.71 7.34
CA ASN A 42 -8.79 8.00 7.88
C ASN A 42 -9.96 8.98 7.93
N VAL A 43 -10.86 8.99 6.94
CA VAL A 43 -12.11 9.77 6.96
C VAL A 43 -13.00 9.30 8.10
N ALA A 44 -13.26 7.99 8.23
CA ALA A 44 -14.07 7.44 9.31
C ALA A 44 -13.47 7.75 10.70
N ARG A 45 -12.15 7.70 10.84
CA ARG A 45 -11.44 8.08 12.08
C ARG A 45 -11.58 9.56 12.40
N VAL A 46 -11.51 10.44 11.40
CA VAL A 46 -11.71 11.88 11.59
C VAL A 46 -13.15 12.15 12.00
N ASN A 47 -14.13 11.59 11.28
CA ASN A 47 -15.55 11.78 11.57
C ASN A 47 -15.91 11.28 12.99
N ALA A 48 -15.37 10.12 13.41
CA ALA A 48 -15.59 9.61 14.75
C ALA A 48 -15.01 10.51 15.85
N ARG A 49 -13.86 11.15 15.61
CA ARG A 49 -13.25 12.10 16.56
C ARG A 49 -14.01 13.42 16.60
N GLU A 50 -14.48 13.89 15.46
CA GLU A 50 -15.32 15.09 15.36
C GLU A 50 -16.64 14.90 16.13
N ALA A 51 -17.27 13.74 15.99
CA ALA A 51 -18.47 13.38 16.76
C ALA A 51 -18.24 13.32 18.29
N LEU A 52 -16.99 13.12 18.72
CA LEU A 52 -16.57 13.13 20.13
C LEU A 52 -16.07 14.52 20.60
N GLY A 53 -16.31 15.58 19.82
CA GLY A 53 -15.97 16.96 20.17
C GLY A 53 -14.57 17.42 19.73
N GLY A 54 -13.88 16.64 18.89
CA GLY A 54 -12.62 17.03 18.26
C GLY A 54 -12.79 17.95 17.04
N HIS A 55 -11.68 18.45 16.49
CA HIS A 55 -11.70 19.22 15.24
C HIS A 55 -11.83 18.30 14.01
N GLY A 56 -12.79 18.62 13.15
CA GLY A 56 -12.93 18.01 11.83
C GLY A 56 -11.78 18.36 10.89
N VAL A 57 -11.56 17.50 9.89
CA VAL A 57 -10.66 17.76 8.76
C VAL A 57 -11.47 17.54 7.48
N PRO A 58 -11.51 18.50 6.54
CA PRO A 58 -12.24 18.31 5.30
C PRO A 58 -11.82 17.04 4.57
N GLU A 59 -12.80 16.25 4.10
CA GLU A 59 -12.56 14.95 3.46
C GLU A 59 -11.59 15.06 2.27
N GLU A 60 -11.73 16.10 1.47
CA GLU A 60 -10.81 16.41 0.35
C GLU A 60 -9.34 16.47 0.81
N LYS A 61 -9.08 17.08 1.97
CA LYS A 61 -7.74 17.19 2.56
C LYS A 61 -7.23 15.85 3.08
N ILE A 62 -8.12 14.93 3.44
CA ILE A 62 -7.77 13.55 3.84
C ILE A 62 -7.43 12.74 2.59
N ARG A 63 -8.23 12.85 1.53
CA ARG A 63 -8.00 12.18 0.24
C ARG A 63 -6.73 12.66 -0.45
N SER A 64 -6.49 13.98 -0.50
CA SER A 64 -5.25 14.56 -1.05
C SER A 64 -3.98 14.03 -0.36
N ARG A 65 -4.04 13.78 0.95
CA ARG A 65 -2.90 13.18 1.67
C ARG A 65 -2.68 11.72 1.29
N TYR A 66 -3.74 10.98 1.01
CA TYR A 66 -3.64 9.62 0.51
C TYR A 66 -2.98 9.58 -0.86
N ASP A 67 -3.39 10.47 -1.79
CA ASP A 67 -2.77 10.55 -3.13
C ASP A 67 -1.29 10.92 -3.03
N LYS A 68 -0.94 11.87 -2.16
CA LYS A 68 0.46 12.23 -1.87
C LYS A 68 1.26 11.06 -1.31
N ALA A 69 0.64 10.22 -0.48
CA ALA A 69 1.29 9.03 0.05
C ALA A 69 1.52 7.97 -1.04
N LEU A 70 0.55 7.77 -1.94
CA LEU A 70 0.72 6.88 -3.10
C LEU A 70 1.83 7.38 -4.03
N ALA A 71 1.97 8.69 -4.21
CA ALA A 71 3.07 9.28 -4.98
C ALA A 71 4.47 9.00 -4.39
N LEU A 72 4.57 8.52 -3.14
CA LEU A 72 5.84 8.09 -2.54
C LEU A 72 6.20 6.64 -2.89
N ILE A 73 5.31 5.87 -3.52
CA ILE A 73 5.55 4.46 -3.85
C ILE A 73 6.82 4.25 -4.67
N PRO A 74 7.14 5.03 -5.72
CA PRO A 74 8.40 4.89 -6.45
C PRO A 74 9.63 5.03 -5.54
N LYS A 75 9.59 5.95 -4.58
CA LYS A 75 10.66 6.11 -3.59
C LYS A 75 10.76 4.91 -2.63
N PHE A 76 9.63 4.33 -2.24
CA PHE A 76 9.63 3.09 -1.45
C PHE A 76 10.20 1.90 -2.25
N VAL A 77 9.88 1.83 -3.54
CA VAL A 77 10.46 0.83 -4.44
C VAL A 77 11.97 0.96 -4.47
N GLU A 78 12.57 2.16 -4.39
CA GLU A 78 14.03 2.31 -4.33
C GLU A 78 14.63 1.80 -3.03
N ILE A 79 14.07 2.18 -1.87
CA ILE A 79 14.72 1.96 -0.56
C ILE A 79 14.42 0.60 0.09
N CYS A 80 13.33 -0.08 -0.29
CA CYS A 80 12.94 -1.35 0.32
C CYS A 80 13.59 -2.55 -0.38
N ASP A 81 14.08 -3.53 0.37
CA ASP A 81 14.57 -4.80 -0.20
C ASP A 81 13.41 -5.70 -0.65
N ILE A 82 12.27 -5.64 0.04
CA ILE A 82 11.06 -6.40 -0.30
C ILE A 82 9.88 -5.44 -0.26
N LEU A 83 9.10 -5.42 -1.33
CA LEU A 83 7.89 -4.63 -1.44
C LEU A 83 6.82 -5.46 -2.13
N HIS A 84 5.64 -5.55 -1.54
CA HIS A 84 4.48 -6.16 -2.17
C HIS A 84 3.36 -5.12 -2.31
N ILE A 85 2.75 -5.04 -3.49
CA ILE A 85 1.55 -4.23 -3.72
C ILE A 85 0.44 -5.16 -4.18
N TYR A 86 -0.69 -5.08 -3.48
CA TYR A 86 -1.89 -5.83 -3.78
C TYR A 86 -3.00 -4.88 -4.21
N ASP A 87 -3.69 -5.24 -5.28
CA ASP A 87 -5.02 -4.75 -5.55
C ASP A 87 -6.03 -5.56 -4.72
N ASN A 88 -6.83 -4.87 -3.93
CA ASN A 88 -7.89 -5.49 -3.14
C ASN A 88 -9.26 -5.09 -3.68
N THR A 89 -9.45 -4.99 -5.00
CA THR A 89 -10.74 -4.55 -5.54
C THR A 89 -11.87 -5.59 -5.35
N GLN A 90 -11.54 -6.89 -5.46
CA GLN A 90 -12.46 -7.99 -5.11
C GLN A 90 -11.83 -8.89 -4.03
N GLU A 91 -10.95 -9.79 -4.44
CA GLU A 91 -10.06 -10.55 -3.57
C GLU A 91 -8.64 -9.99 -3.70
N PRO A 92 -7.78 -10.12 -2.67
CA PRO A 92 -6.41 -9.65 -2.74
C PRO A 92 -5.66 -10.28 -3.90
N PHE A 93 -5.29 -9.44 -4.86
CA PHE A 93 -4.56 -9.81 -6.04
C PHE A 93 -3.22 -9.07 -6.05
N ARG A 94 -2.11 -9.79 -6.05
CA ARG A 94 -0.78 -9.14 -6.06
C ARG A 94 -0.55 -8.52 -7.44
N ILE A 95 -0.44 -7.20 -7.50
CA ILE A 95 -0.16 -6.48 -8.76
C ILE A 95 1.33 -6.19 -8.94
N PHE A 96 2.10 -6.12 -7.86
CA PHE A 96 3.54 -5.85 -7.91
C PHE A 96 4.31 -6.55 -6.79
N LYS A 97 5.55 -6.95 -7.10
CA LYS A 97 6.53 -7.44 -6.11
C LYS A 97 7.93 -6.96 -6.47
N LYS A 98 8.65 -6.40 -5.48
CA LYS A 98 10.10 -6.24 -5.48
C LYS A 98 10.72 -7.28 -4.56
N ARG A 99 11.85 -7.86 -5.00
CA ARG A 99 12.78 -8.58 -4.12
C ARG A 99 14.21 -8.25 -4.58
N LYS A 100 14.94 -7.46 -3.78
CA LYS A 100 16.19 -6.81 -4.18
C LYS A 100 15.98 -6.10 -5.52
N ASP A 101 16.85 -6.30 -6.50
CA ASP A 101 16.77 -5.63 -7.80
C ASP A 101 15.84 -6.33 -8.81
N VAL A 102 15.02 -7.28 -8.35
CA VAL A 102 14.10 -8.03 -9.21
C VAL A 102 12.66 -7.60 -8.96
N TYR A 103 11.97 -7.26 -10.05
CA TYR A 103 10.61 -6.74 -10.05
C TYR A 103 9.67 -7.67 -10.79
N TYR A 104 8.47 -7.89 -10.26
CA TYR A 104 7.41 -8.68 -10.89
C TYR A 104 6.13 -7.87 -10.92
N ARG A 105 5.32 -8.08 -11.94
CA ARG A 105 3.99 -7.47 -12.07
C ARG A 105 2.97 -8.48 -12.56
N TRP A 106 1.73 -8.24 -12.18
CA TRP A 106 0.58 -8.98 -12.68
C TRP A 106 -0.57 -7.99 -12.91
N SER A 107 -1.02 -7.86 -14.16
CA SER A 107 -2.17 -7.04 -14.49
C SER A 107 -3.47 -7.76 -14.18
N ASN A 108 -4.53 -7.00 -13.92
CA ASN A 108 -5.90 -7.50 -13.82
C ASN A 108 -6.87 -6.52 -14.48
N GLN A 109 -8.17 -6.72 -14.32
CA GLN A 109 -9.21 -5.85 -14.93
C GLN A 109 -9.21 -4.40 -14.41
N TYR A 110 -8.54 -4.13 -13.29
CA TYR A 110 -8.46 -2.81 -12.66
C TYR A 110 -7.08 -2.16 -12.78
N TRP A 111 -6.04 -2.97 -13.01
CA TRP A 111 -4.64 -2.54 -13.08
C TRP A 111 -4.01 -3.06 -14.37
N SER A 112 -3.86 -2.17 -15.36
CA SER A 112 -3.08 -2.49 -16.55
C SER A 112 -1.58 -2.50 -16.24
N ASN A 113 -0.79 -3.07 -17.15
CA ASN A 113 0.68 -3.03 -17.05
C ASN A 113 1.21 -1.58 -17.00
N ASP A 114 0.54 -0.63 -17.68
CA ASP A 114 0.93 0.77 -17.67
C ASP A 114 0.60 1.46 -16.35
N ASP A 115 -0.53 1.10 -15.72
CA ASP A 115 -0.88 1.62 -14.40
C ASP A 115 0.11 1.14 -13.34
N ILE A 116 0.49 -0.14 -13.38
CA ILE A 116 1.49 -0.71 -12.47
C ILE A 116 2.87 -0.09 -12.71
N LYS A 117 3.23 0.20 -13.96
CA LYS A 117 4.45 0.92 -14.32
C LYS A 117 4.46 2.34 -13.76
N LYS A 118 3.37 3.09 -13.92
CA LYS A 118 3.23 4.45 -13.37
C LYS A 118 3.28 4.44 -11.84
N LEU A 119 2.63 3.46 -11.21
CA LEU A 119 2.58 3.33 -9.75
C LEU A 119 3.96 3.02 -9.15
N SER A 120 4.66 2.05 -9.72
CA SER A 120 5.95 1.57 -9.19
C SER A 120 7.15 2.40 -9.64
N GLY A 121 7.04 3.13 -10.75
CA GLY A 121 8.18 3.80 -11.39
C GLY A 121 9.14 2.85 -12.12
N ILE A 122 8.82 1.56 -12.22
CA ILE A 122 9.71 0.54 -12.80
C ILE A 122 9.37 0.24 -14.25
N ALA A 123 10.40 0.24 -15.11
CA ALA A 123 10.27 -0.04 -16.53
C ALA A 123 10.46 -1.52 -16.91
N GLU A 124 11.26 -2.26 -16.15
CA GLU A 124 11.66 -3.64 -16.46
C GLU A 124 11.21 -4.62 -15.37
N TYR A 125 10.63 -5.74 -15.79
CA TYR A 125 10.07 -6.76 -14.91
C TYR A 125 10.59 -8.13 -15.35
N ALA A 126 10.83 -8.99 -14.36
CA ALA A 126 11.00 -10.42 -14.58
C ALA A 126 9.68 -11.01 -15.12
N ASN A 127 9.81 -11.88 -16.12
CA ASN A 127 8.70 -12.65 -16.69
C ASN A 127 8.18 -13.70 -15.71
#